data_AF-A0A7W1ZAU0-F1
#
_entry.id   AF-A0A7W1ZAU0-F1
#
_cell.length_a   1.000
_cell.length_b   1.000
_cell.length_c   1.000
_cell.angle_alpha   90.00
_cell.angle_beta   90.00
_cell.angle_gamma   90.00
#
_symmetry.space_group_name_H-M   'P 1'
#
loop_
_entity.id
_entity.type
_entity.pdbx_description
1 polymer ?
#
loop_
_entity_poly.entity_id
_entity_poly.type
_entity_poly.pdbx_seq_one_letter_code
_entity_poly.pdbx_strand_id
1 'polypeptide(L)'
;KLWIAFAARVAGSVVVDDGARRAVVERATSLLPAGVVKAEGRFVAGETVDVRSADGRVFARGMVSVDALDLARIAGLHTRDLPDGLVHEVVHRDDLVLLPE
;
A
#
# COMPACT_ATOMS: atom_id res chain seq x y z
N LYS A 1 -11.30 -6.03 8.73
CA LYS A 1 -11.28 -6.16 7.26
C LYS A 1 -12.50 -5.51 6.57
N LEU A 2 -13.75 -5.95 6.77
CA LEU A 2 -14.93 -5.37 6.09
C LEU A 2 -15.07 -3.83 6.16
N TRP A 3 -14.71 -3.23 7.30
CA TRP A 3 -14.78 -1.78 7.47
C TRP A 3 -13.82 -0.99 6.56
N ILE A 4 -12.69 -1.58 6.15
CA ILE A 4 -11.70 -0.95 5.26
C ILE A 4 -12.21 -0.92 3.82
N ALA A 5 -12.87 -1.99 3.38
CA ALA A 5 -13.50 -2.04 2.05
C ALA A 5 -14.57 -0.96 1.90
N PHE A 6 -15.35 -0.73 2.96
CA PHE A 6 -16.38 0.32 3.04
C PHE A 6 -15.92 1.60 3.73
N ALA A 7 -14.61 1.82 3.86
CA ALA A 7 -14.12 3.04 4.48
C ALA A 7 -14.71 4.23 3.71
N ALA A 8 -15.42 5.10 4.44
CA ALA A 8 -16.21 6.17 3.85
C ALA A 8 -15.35 7.18 3.05
N ARG A 9 -14.03 7.18 3.29
CA ARG A 9 -13.06 8.05 2.62
C ARG A 9 -11.77 7.29 2.31
N VAL A 10 -11.30 7.48 1.08
CA VAL A 10 -9.95 7.13 0.64
C VAL A 10 -9.13 8.42 0.59
N ALA A 11 -7.99 8.44 1.28
CA ALA A 11 -7.12 9.62 1.39
C ALA A 11 -6.14 9.76 0.20
N GLY A 12 -5.84 8.65 -0.48
CA GLY A 12 -5.00 8.63 -1.68
C GLY A 12 -4.81 7.22 -2.24
N SER A 13 -3.77 7.03 -3.03
CA SER A 13 -3.45 5.74 -3.63
C SER A 13 -1.95 5.41 -3.61
N VAL A 14 -1.66 4.11 -3.50
CA VAL A 14 -0.33 3.53 -3.65
C VAL A 14 -0.31 2.73 -4.95
N VAL A 15 0.53 3.14 -5.89
CA VAL A 15 0.73 2.42 -7.15
C VAL A 15 1.85 1.41 -6.97
N VAL A 16 1.61 0.17 -7.37
CA VAL A 16 2.54 -0.95 -7.20
C VAL A 16 2.91 -1.59 -8.52
N ASP A 17 4.08 -2.23 -8.55
CA ASP A 17 4.49 -3.06 -9.68
C ASP A 17 3.73 -4.40 -9.72
N ASP A 18 3.91 -5.13 -10.81
CA ASP A 18 3.22 -6.42 -11.00
C ASP A 18 3.67 -7.49 -10.00
N GLY A 19 4.90 -7.41 -9.49
CA GLY A 19 5.42 -8.32 -8.48
C GLY A 19 4.68 -8.16 -7.16
N ALA A 20 4.54 -6.92 -6.68
CA ALA A 20 3.76 -6.59 -5.49
C ALA A 20 2.28 -6.90 -5.69
N ARG A 21 1.68 -6.57 -6.84
CA ARG A 21 0.29 -6.97 -7.13
C ARG A 21 0.11 -8.47 -6.98
N ARG A 22 0.93 -9.29 -7.64
CA ARG A 22 0.85 -10.76 -7.54
C ARG A 22 1.06 -11.24 -6.10
N ALA A 23 2.02 -10.68 -5.37
CA ALA A 23 2.27 -11.06 -3.98
C ALA A 23 1.08 -10.76 -3.05
N VAL A 24 0.41 -9.62 -3.26
CA VAL A 24 -0.78 -9.24 -2.50
C VAL A 24 -1.98 -10.11 -2.87
N VAL A 25 -2.24 -10.29 -4.17
CA VAL A 25 -3.42 -11.03 -4.67
C VAL A 25 -3.31 -12.54 -4.45
N GLU A 26 -2.19 -13.14 -4.82
CA GLU A 26 -2.03 -14.60 -4.86
C GLU A 26 -1.51 -15.18 -3.55
N ARG A 27 -0.73 -14.39 -2.79
CA ARG A 27 -0.03 -14.89 -1.58
C ARG A 27 -0.54 -14.27 -0.28
N ALA A 28 -1.49 -13.33 -0.34
CA ALA A 28 -2.06 -12.65 0.83
C ALA A 28 -0.98 -12.08 1.78
N THR A 29 0.04 -11.46 1.19
CA THR A 29 1.16 -10.84 1.93
C THR A 29 0.96 -9.34 2.14
N SER A 30 1.71 -8.76 3.07
CA SER A 30 1.73 -7.31 3.29
C SER A 30 2.33 -6.59 2.07
N LEU A 31 1.89 -5.36 1.83
CA LEU A 31 2.51 -4.52 0.82
C LEU A 31 3.81 -3.93 1.37
N LEU A 32 4.93 -4.20 0.70
CA LEU A 32 6.25 -3.69 1.07
C LEU A 32 6.66 -2.50 0.19
N PRO A 33 7.52 -1.59 0.68
CA PRO A 33 8.02 -0.45 -0.11
C PRO A 33 8.70 -0.87 -1.41
N ALA A 34 9.37 -2.04 -1.41
CA ALA A 34 10.12 -2.57 -2.55
C ALA A 34 9.30 -2.68 -3.84
N GLY A 35 7.98 -2.92 -3.74
CA GLY A 35 7.11 -3.01 -4.90
C GLY A 35 6.23 -1.78 -5.12
N VAL A 36 6.47 -0.68 -4.39
CA VAL A 36 5.78 0.59 -4.59
C VAL A 36 6.47 1.38 -5.68
N VAL A 37 5.70 1.79 -6.70
CA VAL A 37 6.15 2.64 -7.81
C VAL A 37 5.99 4.11 -7.46
N LYS A 38 4.86 4.49 -6.85
CA LYS A 38 4.61 5.87 -6.39
C LYS A 38 3.44 5.94 -5.39
N ALA A 39 3.44 7.00 -4.58
CA ALA A 39 2.31 7.42 -3.77
C ALA A 39 1.61 8.62 -4.42
N GLU A 40 0.28 8.61 -4.44
CA GLU A 40 -0.54 9.69 -4.99
C GLU A 40 -1.53 10.20 -3.93
N GLY A 41 -1.68 11.52 -3.84
CA GLY A 41 -2.52 12.17 -2.84
C GLY A 41 -1.74 12.59 -1.59
N ARG A 42 -2.46 12.85 -0.50
CA ARG A 42 -1.90 13.24 0.79
C ARG A 42 -2.60 12.41 1.85
N PHE A 43 -1.84 11.48 2.43
CA PHE A 43 -2.31 10.61 3.48
C PHE A 43 -1.25 10.49 4.57
N VAL A 44 -1.69 10.20 5.78
CA VAL A 44 -0.85 9.87 6.93
C VAL A 44 -1.10 8.43 7.39
N ALA A 45 -0.19 7.89 8.20
CA ALA A 45 -0.35 6.59 8.81
C ALA A 45 -1.70 6.48 9.56
N GLY A 46 -2.39 5.35 9.38
CA GLY A 46 -3.73 5.09 9.89
C GLY A 46 -4.87 5.43 8.93
N GLU A 47 -4.59 6.11 7.81
CA GLU A 47 -5.61 6.43 6.81
C GLU A 47 -5.74 5.33 5.74
N THR A 48 -6.94 5.27 5.15
CA THR A 48 -7.24 4.30 4.10
C THR A 48 -6.77 4.81 2.73
N VAL A 49 -6.07 3.95 1.99
CA VAL A 49 -5.58 4.19 0.63
C VAL A 49 -6.05 3.10 -0.33
N ASP A 50 -6.27 3.47 -1.59
CA ASP A 50 -6.43 2.50 -2.67
C ASP A 50 -5.06 1.95 -3.09
N VAL A 51 -4.98 0.66 -3.38
CA VAL A 51 -3.80 0.03 -3.97
C VAL A 51 -4.09 -0.22 -5.44
N ARG A 52 -3.25 0.36 -6.30
CA ARG A 52 -3.41 0.36 -7.76
C ARG A 52 -2.28 -0.40 -8.44
N SER A 53 -2.59 -1.16 -9.47
CA SER A 53 -1.56 -1.65 -10.38
C SER A 53 -1.06 -0.55 -11.32
N ALA A 54 0.05 -0.82 -12.01
CA ALA A 54 0.66 0.11 -12.96
C ALA A 54 -0.27 0.54 -14.11
N ASP A 55 -1.27 -0.28 -14.45
CA ASP A 55 -2.34 0.02 -15.40
C ASP A 55 -3.43 0.98 -14.86
N GLY A 56 -3.33 1.38 -13.59
CA GLY A 56 -4.26 2.28 -12.91
C GLY A 56 -5.45 1.58 -12.24
N ARG A 57 -5.60 0.26 -12.38
CA ARG A 57 -6.72 -0.48 -11.76
C ARG A 57 -6.53 -0.57 -10.24
N VAL A 58 -7.55 -0.15 -9.49
CA VAL A 58 -7.63 -0.42 -8.04
C VAL A 58 -8.00 -1.89 -7.85
N PHE A 59 -7.16 -2.65 -7.15
CA PHE A 59 -7.41 -4.07 -6.88
C PHE A 59 -7.47 -4.40 -5.39
N ALA A 60 -7.02 -3.47 -4.53
CA ALA A 60 -7.13 -3.60 -3.09
C ALA A 60 -7.29 -2.24 -2.42
N ARG A 61 -7.70 -2.26 -1.17
CA ARG A 61 -7.75 -1.09 -0.28
C ARG A 61 -7.15 -1.47 1.06
N GLY A 62 -6.44 -0.56 1.68
CA GLY A 62 -5.81 -0.84 2.97
C GLY A 62 -5.55 0.38 3.83
N MET A 63 -5.30 0.15 5.11
CA MET A 63 -4.80 1.18 6.02
C MET A 63 -3.28 1.30 5.86
N VAL A 64 -2.82 2.50 5.56
CA VAL A 64 -1.39 2.75 5.38
C VAL A 64 -0.68 2.88 6.73
N SER A 65 0.52 2.33 6.85
CA SER A 65 1.35 2.41 8.07
C SER A 65 2.39 3.55 8.02
N VAL A 66 2.45 4.28 6.90
CA VAL A 66 3.46 5.30 6.62
C VAL A 66 2.84 6.48 5.87
N ASP A 67 3.32 7.69 6.17
CA ASP A 67 2.86 8.91 5.52
C ASP A 67 3.27 8.95 4.04
N ALA A 68 2.49 9.65 3.21
CA ALA A 68 2.75 9.74 1.77
C ALA A 68 4.15 10.31 1.45
N LEU A 69 4.62 11.27 2.25
CA LEU A 69 5.95 11.89 2.09
C LEU A 69 7.09 10.91 2.38
N ASP A 70 6.96 10.11 3.43
CA ASP A 70 7.97 9.12 3.78
C ASP A 70 7.91 7.92 2.84
N LEU A 71 6.71 7.48 2.44
CA LEU A 71 6.54 6.45 1.43
C LEU A 71 7.22 6.83 0.11
N ALA A 72 7.10 8.10 -0.33
CA ALA A 72 7.77 8.58 -1.53
C ALA A 72 9.31 8.50 -1.44
N ARG A 73 9.88 8.58 -0.23
CA ARG A 73 11.33 8.46 -0.01
C ARG A 73 11.83 7.02 -0.01
N ILE A 74 10.97 6.08 0.39
CA ILE A 74 11.34 4.66 0.53
C ILE A 74 10.76 3.76 -0.57
N ALA A 75 9.96 4.30 -1.48
CA ALA A 75 9.42 3.56 -2.62
C ALA A 75 10.54 2.88 -3.42
N GLY A 76 10.36 1.59 -3.71
CA GLY A 76 11.35 0.76 -4.40
C GLY A 76 12.51 0.26 -3.54
N LEU A 77 12.65 0.70 -2.28
CA LEU A 77 13.70 0.21 -1.39
C LEU A 77 13.33 -1.15 -0.81
N HIS A 78 14.33 -2.04 -0.69
CA HIS A 78 14.17 -3.26 0.09
C HIS A 78 14.16 -2.94 1.58
N THR A 79 13.48 -3.78 2.37
CA THR A 79 13.37 -3.62 3.82
C THR A 79 14.72 -3.43 4.54
N ARG A 80 15.79 -4.03 4.03
CA ARG A 80 17.16 -3.93 4.56
C ARG A 80 17.83 -2.57 4.34
N ASP A 81 17.31 -1.79 3.38
CA ASP A 81 17.84 -0.50 2.96
C ASP A 81 16.99 0.66 3.51
N LEU A 82 15.97 0.35 4.33
CA LEU A 82 15.13 1.36 4.96
C LEU A 82 15.90 2.09 6.07
N PRO A 83 15.71 3.41 6.23
CA PRO A 83 16.23 4.13 7.37
C PRO A 83 15.71 3.56 8.70
N ASP A 84 16.55 3.65 9.74
CA ASP A 84 16.19 3.18 11.07
C ASP A 84 14.91 3.86 11.59
N GLY A 85 14.03 3.06 12.20
CA GLY A 85 12.79 3.53 12.80
C GLY A 85 11.60 3.67 11.84
N LEU A 86 11.78 3.42 10.53
CA LEU A 86 10.66 3.36 9.58
C LEU A 86 10.01 1.97 9.56
N VAL A 87 8.69 1.96 9.35
CA VAL A 87 7.92 0.72 9.18
C VAL A 87 8.36 -0.01 7.92
N HIS A 88 8.46 -1.33 8.04
CA HIS A 88 8.86 -2.20 6.93
C HIS A 88 7.74 -2.47 5.94
N GLU A 89 6.50 -2.28 6.35
CA GLU A 89 5.30 -2.55 5.56
C GLU A 89 4.55 -1.25 5.32
N VAL A 90 4.11 -1.06 4.07
CA VAL A 90 3.29 0.08 3.65
C VAL A 90 1.84 -0.14 4.08
N VAL A 91 1.34 -1.36 3.89
CA VAL A 91 0.03 -1.82 4.37
C VAL A 91 0.22 -3.24 4.88
N HIS A 92 -0.09 -3.47 6.15
CA HIS A 92 -0.04 -4.82 6.73
C HIS A 92 -1.13 -5.70 6.10
N ARG A 93 -0.86 -6.99 5.87
CA ARG A 93 -1.81 -7.92 5.23
C ARG A 93 -3.18 -8.01 5.91
N ASP A 94 -3.22 -7.75 7.23
CA ASP A 94 -4.45 -7.80 8.01
C ASP A 94 -5.29 -6.53 7.93
N ASP A 95 -4.67 -5.45 7.46
CA ASP A 95 -5.29 -4.17 7.18
C ASP A 95 -5.42 -3.92 5.68
N LEU A 96 -5.28 -4.96 4.86
CA LEU A 96 -5.47 -4.96 3.42
C LEU A 96 -6.66 -5.84 3.03
N VAL A 97 -7.48 -5.34 2.10
CA VAL A 97 -8.63 -6.07 1.54
C VAL A 97 -8.58 -6.01 0.03
N LEU A 98 -8.65 -7.17 -0.63
CA LEU A 98 -8.83 -7.27 -2.07
C LEU A 98 -10.25 -6.83 -2.44
N LEU A 99 -10.36 -6.07 -3.52
CA LEU A 99 -11.66 -5.66 -4.06
C LEU A 99 -12.13 -6.68 -5.10
N PRO A 100 -13.45 -6.92 -5.20
CA PRO A 100 -14.00 -7.71 -6.29
C PRO A 100 -13.75 -7.02 -7.63
N GLU A 101 -13.64 -7.83 -8.68
CA GLU A 101 -13.32 -7.37 -10.03
C GLU A 101 -14.37 -6.47 -10.67
#